data_AF-A0A632QTA8-F1
#
_entry.id   AF-A0A632QTA8-F1
#
_cell.length_a   1.000
_cell.length_b   1.000
_cell.length_c   1.000
_cell.angle_alpha   90.00
_cell.angle_beta   90.00
_cell.angle_gamma   90.00
#
_symmetry.space_group_name_H-M   'P 1'
#
loop_
_entity.id
_entity.type
_entity.pdbx_description
1 polymer ?
#
loop_
_entity_poly.entity_id
_entity_poly.type
_entity_poly.pdbx_seq_one_letter_code
_entity_poly.pdbx_strand_id
1 'polypeptide(L)' 'MPRRLILSATERDTLLALPESQDDLIRYYTFNDSDLSLIRQRRG' A
#
# COMPACT_ATOMS: atom_id res chain seq x y z
N MET A 1 -7.84 15.51 20.09
CA MET A 1 -6.75 15.26 19.13
C MET A 1 -7.35 15.14 17.74
N PRO A 2 -7.13 16.09 16.82
CA PRO A 2 -7.66 16.00 15.47
C PRO A 2 -6.97 14.84 14.74
N ARG A 3 -7.75 13.95 14.12
CA ARG A 3 -7.20 12.88 13.27
C ARG A 3 -6.62 13.54 12.02
N ARG A 4 -5.29 13.58 11.93
CA ARG A 4 -4.60 14.01 10.72
C ARG A 4 -4.82 12.95 9.66
N LEU A 5 -5.51 13.33 8.58
CA LEU A 5 -5.62 12.50 7.41
C LEU A 5 -4.24 12.38 6.77
N ILE A 6 -3.73 11.15 6.66
CA ILE A 6 -2.40 10.85 6.12
C ILE A 6 -2.44 10.86 4.59
N LEU A 7 -3.59 10.53 4.01
CA LEU A 7 -3.83 10.45 2.58
C LEU A 7 -4.70 11.63 2.11
N SER A 8 -4.34 12.19 0.97
CA SER A 8 -5.17 13.09 0.16
C SER A 8 -6.41 12.37 -0.40
N ALA A 9 -7.34 13.13 -0.97
CA ALA A 9 -8.56 12.56 -1.57
C ALA A 9 -8.23 11.62 -2.74
N THR A 10 -7.31 12.04 -3.62
CA THR A 10 -6.84 11.25 -4.77
C THR A 10 -6.13 9.97 -4.34
N GLU A 11 -5.30 10.03 -3.29
CA GLU A 11 -4.64 8.84 -2.76
C GLU A 11 -5.66 7.83 -2.18
N ARG A 12 -6.76 8.30 -1.59
CA ARG A 12 -7.83 7.39 -1.13
C ARG A 12 -8.60 6.76 -2.29
N ASP A 13 -8.95 7.54 -3.29
CA ASP A 13 -9.67 7.02 -4.47
C ASP A 13 -8.82 5.98 -5.19
N THR A 14 -7.50 6.19 -5.27
CA THR A 14 -6.56 5.21 -5.85
C THR A 14 -6.46 3.94 -5.02
N LEU A 15 -6.56 4.04 -3.68
CA LEU A 15 -6.54 2.89 -2.76
C LEU A 15 -7.82 2.04 -2.85
N LEU A 16 -8.95 2.67 -3.20
CA LEU A 16 -10.25 2.01 -3.34
C LEU A 16 -10.53 1.58 -4.79
N ALA A 17 -9.73 2.02 -5.75
CA ALA A 17 -9.84 1.61 -7.13
C ALA A 17 -9.53 0.11 -7.26
N LEU A 18 -10.41 -0.60 -7.96
CA LEU A 18 -10.17 -2.00 -8.28
C LEU A 18 -9.03 -2.07 -9.32
N PRO A 19 -8.06 -2.97 -9.16
CA PRO A 19 -7.03 -3.19 -10.16
C PRO A 19 -7.67 -3.61 -11.49
N GLU A 20 -7.38 -2.89 -12.57
CA GLU A 20 -7.95 -3.20 -13.90
C GLU A 20 -7.03 -4.08 -14.74
N SER A 21 -5.74 -4.12 -14.41
CA SER A 21 -4.73 -4.91 -15.11
C SER A 21 -4.00 -5.89 -14.20
N GLN A 22 -3.36 -6.88 -14.81
CA GLN A 22 -2.48 -7.81 -14.10
C GLN A 22 -1.27 -7.10 -13.48
N ASP A 23 -0.75 -6.06 -14.12
CA ASP A 23 0.36 -5.26 -13.60
C ASP A 23 -0.05 -4.51 -12.32
N ASP A 24 -1.28 -4.01 -12.27
CA ASP A 24 -1.83 -3.38 -11.06
C ASP A 24 -1.96 -4.39 -9.92
N LEU A 25 -2.44 -5.60 -10.20
CA LEU A 25 -2.50 -6.67 -9.20
C LEU A 25 -1.10 -7.03 -8.66
N ILE A 26 -0.11 -7.19 -9.54
CA ILE A 26 1.27 -7.45 -9.15
C ILE A 26 1.78 -6.31 -8.26
N ARG A 27 1.53 -5.05 -8.64
CA ARG A 27 1.96 -3.88 -7.87
C ARG A 27 1.32 -3.80 -6.49
N TYR A 28 0.02 -4.09 -6.35
CA TYR A 28 -0.69 -3.93 -5.08
C TYR A 28 -0.51 -5.11 -4.12
N TYR A 29 -0.18 -6.30 -4.63
CA TYR A 29 -0.14 -7.52 -3.82
C TYR A 29 1.24 -8.18 -3.73
N THR A 30 2.28 -7.59 -4.32
CA THR A 30 3.66 -8.07 -4.19
C THR A 30 4.43 -7.22 -3.19
N PHE A 31 5.08 -7.87 -2.22
CA PHE A 31 6.01 -7.19 -1.33
C PHE A 31 7.29 -6.79 -2.07
N ASN A 32 7.66 -5.53 -1.95
CA ASN A 32 8.97 -5.06 -2.41
C ASN A 32 10.06 -5.29 -1.34
N ASP A 33 11.31 -4.98 -1.68
CA ASP A 33 12.44 -5.17 -0.77
C ASP A 33 12.31 -4.40 0.55
N SER A 34 11.67 -3.22 0.53
CA SER A 34 11.44 -2.43 1.74
C SER A 34 10.39 -3.09 2.65
N ASP A 35 9.31 -3.60 2.06
CA ASP A 35 8.26 -4.32 2.78
C ASP A 35 8.82 -5.60 3.41
N LEU A 36 9.61 -6.37 2.65
CA LEU A 36 10.27 -7.59 3.13
C LEU A 36 11.25 -7.29 4.26
N SER A 37 12.02 -6.20 4.15
CA SER A 37 12.93 -5.75 5.21
C SER A 37 12.17 -5.44 6.50
N LEU A 38 11.04 -4.73 6.42
CA LEU A 38 10.19 -4.42 7.56
C LEU A 38 9.56 -5.67 8.19
N ILE A 39 9.08 -6.60 7.36
CA ILE A 39 8.50 -7.87 7.83
C ILE A 39 9.55 -8.68 8.60
N ARG A 40 10.78 -8.80 8.07
CA ARG A 40 11.89 -9.51 8.74
C ARG A 40 12.26 -8.86 10.07
N GLN A 41 12.28 -7.53 10.13
CA GLN A 41 12.57 -6.80 11.37
C GLN A 41 11.52 -7.06 12.46
N ARG A 42 10.25 -7.23 12.09
CA ARG A 42 9.14 -7.44 13.04
C ARG A 42 8.88 -8.91 13.40
N ARG A 43 9.35 -9.85 12.58
CA ARG A 43 9.18 -11.30 12.78
C ARG A 43 10.41 -11.97 13.41
N GLY A 44 11.31 -11.19 14.02
CA GLY A 44 12.47 -11.70 14.77
C GLY A 44 12.07 -12.74 15.82
#